data_AF-A0A7R9QY70-F1
#
_entry.id   AF-A0A7R9QY70-F1
#
_cell.length_a   1.000
_cell.length_b   1.000
_cell.length_c   1.000
_cell.angle_alpha   90.00
_cell.angle_beta   90.00
_cell.angle_gamma   90.00
#
_symmetry.space_group_name_H-M   'P 1'
#
loop_
_entity.id
_entity.type
_entity.pdbx_description
1 polymer ?
#
loop_
_entity_poly.entity_id
_entity_poly.type
_entity_poly.pdbx_seq_one_letter_code
_entity_poly.pdbx_strand_id
1 'polypeptide(L)'
;MGKSRDRDYDRNVQPYWFRPVVDRNLTQSAILKDWPLQLYQNNRFKQCSYMIGFTRDEGSLEYYLQKERADSRQTNEEKIAFLIRPFLKEWASEDIIASAINYQYFSRNFSRTATNTQFANALQNTRNNGPLNAIRNNLPYQNTGLNSYQNNYQNGGIEYQNDKTLVELLGDFLYIAPSDYVARLHSQGGGKVWLFAFEYEGTRSFGPIQKNAQHISKQTYGVSHMDDLFYAWITEYIRDSPAAERSLSNTYAKQFYVFTRLGQIPSGYMSFYSWQQYTSHNPSYLQYQWRTGQYTPVFRYANTPNEGYRTSQADFFNQFIMPLQDKTKIYPSPFPYSEFKGYRAATWSLMGFAILLLILLIAILA
;
A
#
# COMPACT_ATOMS: atom_id res chain seq x y z
N MET A 1 34.76 5.49 -2.88
CA MET A 1 34.11 4.36 -2.19
C MET A 1 33.39 3.51 -3.21
N GLY A 2 33.92 2.33 -3.55
CA GLY A 2 33.21 1.37 -4.40
C GLY A 2 32.08 0.75 -3.59
N LYS A 3 30.83 1.14 -3.86
CA LYS A 3 29.69 0.27 -3.48
C LYS A 3 29.94 -1.05 -4.21
N SER A 4 30.09 -2.14 -3.47
CA SER A 4 30.04 -3.49 -4.06
C SER A 4 28.81 -3.51 -4.97
N ARG A 5 29.03 -3.82 -6.24
CA ARG A 5 28.00 -3.99 -7.27
C ARG A 5 27.34 -5.36 -7.15
N ASP A 6 27.60 -6.09 -6.07
CA ASP A 6 26.99 -7.38 -5.85
C ASP A 6 25.52 -7.17 -5.51
N ARG A 7 24.68 -7.94 -6.21
CA ARG A 7 23.26 -8.04 -5.90
C ARG A 7 23.16 -8.52 -4.46
N ASP A 8 22.93 -7.60 -3.53
CA ASP A 8 22.60 -7.98 -2.16
C ASP A 8 21.14 -8.45 -2.11
N TYR A 9 20.92 -9.58 -2.79
CA TYR A 9 19.65 -10.27 -2.97
C TYR A 9 19.05 -10.66 -1.62
N ASP A 10 19.93 -10.92 -0.64
CA ASP A 10 19.60 -11.30 0.72
C ASP A 10 19.12 -10.10 1.55
N ARG A 11 19.64 -8.90 1.26
CA ARG A 11 19.19 -7.66 1.91
C ARG A 11 18.01 -6.98 1.22
N ASN A 12 17.56 -7.43 0.05
CA ASN A 12 16.41 -6.88 -0.67
C ASN A 12 16.46 -5.34 -0.81
N VAL A 13 17.63 -4.78 -1.13
CA VAL A 13 17.83 -3.31 -0.99
C VAL A 13 17.38 -2.53 -2.23
N GLN A 14 17.43 -3.09 -3.44
CA GLN A 14 17.04 -2.41 -4.69
C GLN A 14 16.70 -3.43 -5.80
N PRO A 15 15.46 -3.92 -5.90
CA PRO A 15 15.09 -4.93 -6.90
C PRO A 15 15.07 -4.36 -8.34
N TYR A 16 14.91 -3.05 -8.50
CA TYR A 16 14.75 -2.40 -9.81
C TYR A 16 15.89 -1.42 -10.11
N TRP A 17 16.83 -1.83 -10.96
CA TRP A 17 18.01 -1.02 -11.31
C TRP A 17 17.75 0.02 -12.39
N PHE A 18 16.79 -0.25 -13.27
CA PHE A 18 16.38 0.65 -14.35
C PHE A 18 14.94 1.07 -14.11
N ARG A 19 14.73 2.36 -13.88
CA ARG A 19 13.43 2.97 -13.62
C ARG A 19 13.42 4.41 -14.16
N PRO A 20 12.24 5.00 -14.41
CA PRO A 20 12.16 6.44 -14.69
C PRO A 20 12.87 7.26 -13.61
N VAL A 21 13.64 8.25 -14.02
CA VAL A 21 14.38 9.18 -13.13
C VAL A 21 14.06 10.62 -13.50
N VAL A 22 14.30 11.55 -12.58
CA VAL A 22 14.20 12.99 -12.86
C VAL A 22 15.37 13.40 -13.76
N ASP A 23 15.07 13.99 -14.90
CA ASP A 23 16.02 14.43 -15.92
C ASP A 23 16.68 15.77 -15.55
N ARG A 24 17.37 15.82 -14.40
CA ARG A 24 17.87 17.08 -13.81
C ARG A 24 18.80 17.90 -14.71
N ASN A 25 19.44 17.27 -15.68
CA ASN A 25 20.45 17.89 -16.55
C ASN A 25 19.93 18.17 -17.97
N LEU A 26 18.68 17.85 -18.28
CA LEU A 26 18.09 18.09 -19.61
C LEU A 26 17.07 19.23 -19.49
N THR A 27 17.34 20.37 -20.10
CA THR A 27 16.43 21.52 -20.02
C THR A 27 15.33 21.49 -21.08
N GLN A 28 15.65 21.02 -22.29
CA GLN A 28 14.74 21.05 -23.44
C GLN A 28 14.04 19.72 -23.74
N SER A 29 14.69 18.59 -23.47
CA SER A 29 14.18 17.24 -23.77
C SER A 29 13.86 16.41 -22.53
N ALA A 30 13.83 17.02 -21.34
CA ALA A 30 13.45 16.32 -20.11
C ALA A 30 12.01 15.81 -20.22
N ILE A 31 11.85 14.50 -20.05
CA ILE A 31 10.56 13.83 -19.91
C ILE A 31 10.01 14.13 -18.52
N LEU A 32 10.86 14.05 -17.49
CA LEU A 32 10.50 14.32 -16.10
C LEU A 32 11.37 15.43 -15.50
N LYS A 33 10.83 16.65 -15.48
CA LYS A 33 11.56 17.87 -15.06
C LYS A 33 11.75 17.98 -13.54
N ASP A 34 10.90 17.33 -12.76
CA ASP A 34 10.92 17.39 -11.29
C ASP A 34 10.34 16.10 -10.70
N TRP A 35 10.39 15.95 -9.39
CA TRP A 35 9.78 14.83 -8.69
C TRP A 35 8.27 14.76 -8.97
N PRO A 36 7.70 13.60 -9.35
CA PRO A 36 6.28 13.48 -9.69
C PRO A 36 5.35 14.02 -8.60
N LEU A 37 5.69 13.77 -7.33
CA LEU A 37 4.94 14.29 -6.20
C LEU A 37 4.89 15.83 -6.18
N GLN A 38 6.01 16.49 -6.43
CA GLN A 38 6.06 17.95 -6.47
C GLN A 38 5.29 18.50 -7.68
N LEU A 39 5.31 17.79 -8.81
CA LEU A 39 4.51 18.16 -9.98
C LEU A 39 3.01 18.11 -9.66
N TYR A 40 2.53 17.06 -9.00
CA TYR A 40 1.13 16.95 -8.58
C TYR A 40 0.74 17.99 -7.52
N GLN A 41 1.54 18.16 -6.48
CA GLN A 41 1.27 19.14 -5.40
C GLN A 41 1.21 20.58 -5.91
N ASN A 42 1.99 20.91 -6.94
CA ASN A 42 2.01 22.25 -7.55
C ASN A 42 1.07 22.38 -8.76
N ASN A 43 0.16 21.43 -8.97
CA ASN A 43 -0.78 21.40 -10.10
C ASN A 43 -0.09 21.48 -11.49
N ARG A 44 1.16 20.99 -11.60
CA ARG A 44 1.98 20.97 -12.82
C ARG A 44 1.78 19.67 -13.60
N PHE A 45 0.53 19.34 -13.89
CA PHE A 45 0.15 18.18 -14.71
C PHE A 45 -0.99 18.57 -15.66
N LYS A 46 -1.21 17.75 -16.68
CA LYS A 46 -2.32 17.97 -17.62
C LYS A 46 -3.65 17.63 -16.94
N GLN A 47 -4.53 18.62 -16.85
CA GLN A 47 -5.92 18.40 -16.42
C GLN A 47 -6.66 17.60 -17.48
N CYS A 48 -6.82 16.31 -17.22
CA CYS A 48 -7.55 15.39 -18.09
C CYS A 48 -8.44 14.50 -17.23
N SER A 49 -9.42 13.88 -17.88
CA SER A 49 -10.18 12.81 -17.23
C SER A 49 -9.28 11.62 -16.97
N TYR A 50 -9.30 11.14 -15.73
CA TYR A 50 -8.43 10.10 -15.23
C TYR A 50 -9.25 8.94 -14.68
N MET A 51 -8.98 7.72 -15.15
CA MET A 51 -9.60 6.51 -14.65
C MET A 51 -8.51 5.65 -14.01
N ILE A 52 -8.79 5.17 -12.80
CA ILE A 52 -7.85 4.39 -12.00
C ILE A 52 -8.58 3.21 -11.38
N GLY A 53 -7.88 2.09 -11.22
CA GLY A 53 -8.44 1.00 -10.45
C GLY A 53 -7.39 0.06 -9.90
N PHE A 54 -7.90 -0.87 -9.11
CA PHE A 54 -7.13 -1.80 -8.29
C PHE A 54 -7.75 -3.18 -8.38
N THR A 55 -6.96 -4.22 -8.24
CA THR A 55 -7.45 -5.56 -7.92
C THR A 55 -7.59 -5.76 -6.41
N ARG A 56 -8.33 -6.79 -5.96
CA ARG A 56 -8.56 -7.02 -4.52
C ARG A 56 -7.25 -7.31 -3.77
N ASP A 57 -6.40 -8.12 -4.38
CA ASP A 57 -5.22 -8.71 -3.78
C ASP A 57 -3.95 -8.23 -4.52
N GLU A 58 -3.87 -6.91 -4.79
CA GLU A 58 -2.79 -6.26 -5.57
C GLU A 58 -1.37 -6.65 -5.12
N GLY A 59 -1.15 -6.76 -3.81
CA GLY A 59 0.16 -7.09 -3.26
C GLY A 59 0.58 -8.55 -3.41
N SER A 60 -0.29 -9.42 -3.94
CA SER A 60 -0.07 -10.88 -3.95
C SER A 60 1.12 -11.26 -4.82
N LEU A 61 1.27 -10.66 -5.99
CA LEU A 61 2.40 -10.95 -6.88
C LEU A 61 3.75 -10.61 -6.21
N GLU A 62 3.87 -9.45 -5.56
CA GLU A 62 5.12 -9.07 -4.89
C GLU A 62 5.35 -9.94 -3.64
N TYR A 63 4.30 -10.21 -2.86
CA TYR A 63 4.40 -11.05 -1.67
C TYR A 63 4.91 -12.45 -2.00
N TYR A 64 4.28 -13.15 -2.95
CA TYR A 64 4.61 -14.55 -3.23
C TYR A 64 5.96 -14.72 -3.95
N LEU A 65 6.49 -13.70 -4.65
CA LEU A 65 7.89 -13.69 -5.11
C LEU A 65 8.91 -13.69 -3.97
N GLN A 66 8.50 -13.22 -2.81
CA GLN A 66 9.33 -12.99 -1.65
C GLN A 66 9.00 -13.96 -0.50
N LYS A 67 7.93 -14.77 -0.62
CA LYS A 67 7.35 -15.56 0.46
C LYS A 67 8.39 -16.44 1.16
N GLU A 68 9.13 -17.27 0.43
CA GLU A 68 10.15 -18.15 1.03
C GLU A 68 11.19 -17.36 1.87
N ARG A 69 11.57 -16.16 1.43
CA ARG A 69 12.52 -15.28 2.13
C ARG A 69 11.88 -14.50 3.26
N ALA A 70 10.60 -14.17 3.15
CA ALA A 70 9.84 -13.60 4.25
C ALA A 70 9.63 -14.66 5.35
N ASP A 71 9.34 -15.91 4.99
CA ASP A 71 9.11 -16.99 5.94
C ASP A 71 10.36 -17.45 6.69
N SER A 72 11.55 -17.13 6.19
CA SER A 72 12.79 -17.28 6.95
C SER A 72 12.93 -16.28 8.11
N ARG A 73 11.98 -15.36 8.29
CA ARG A 73 11.94 -14.38 9.39
C ARG A 73 11.03 -14.84 10.51
N GLN A 74 11.41 -14.54 11.75
CA GLN A 74 10.76 -15.11 12.94
C GLN A 74 9.51 -14.32 13.33
N THR A 75 9.52 -13.00 13.17
CA THR A 75 8.43 -12.10 13.58
C THR A 75 7.75 -11.43 12.39
N ASN A 76 6.50 -10.97 12.59
CA ASN A 76 5.80 -10.21 11.55
C ASN A 76 6.50 -8.89 11.25
N GLU A 77 7.07 -8.23 12.25
CA GLU A 77 7.86 -7.00 12.09
C GLU A 77 9.07 -7.24 11.18
N GLU A 78 9.81 -8.34 11.37
CA GLU A 78 10.93 -8.70 10.50
C GLU A 78 10.47 -9.00 9.06
N LYS A 79 9.34 -9.70 8.90
CA LYS A 79 8.70 -9.95 7.59
C LYS A 79 8.34 -8.64 6.90
N ILE A 80 7.65 -7.75 7.61
CA ILE A 80 7.22 -6.45 7.11
C ILE A 80 8.44 -5.61 6.71
N ALA A 81 9.44 -5.49 7.58
CA ALA A 81 10.66 -4.73 7.32
C ALA A 81 11.35 -5.24 6.05
N PHE A 82 11.50 -6.56 5.91
CA PHE A 82 12.07 -7.19 4.72
C PHE A 82 11.29 -6.86 3.44
N LEU A 83 9.96 -6.92 3.48
CA LEU A 83 9.10 -6.72 2.32
C LEU A 83 9.04 -5.25 1.87
N ILE A 84 9.04 -4.28 2.79
CA ILE A 84 8.89 -2.86 2.45
C ILE A 84 10.22 -2.15 2.17
N ARG A 85 11.34 -2.68 2.70
CA ARG A 85 12.69 -2.09 2.60
C ARG A 85 13.05 -1.57 1.20
N PRO A 86 12.79 -2.30 0.09
CA PRO A 86 13.08 -1.81 -1.27
C PRO A 86 12.51 -0.44 -1.62
N PHE A 87 11.42 -0.06 -0.96
CA PHE A 87 10.55 1.05 -1.33
C PHE A 87 10.63 2.20 -0.31
N LEU A 88 11.34 2.02 0.80
CA LEU A 88 11.56 3.07 1.78
C LEU A 88 12.51 4.14 1.26
N LYS A 89 12.32 5.38 1.72
CA LYS A 89 13.29 6.46 1.52
C LYS A 89 14.66 6.06 2.07
N GLU A 90 15.71 6.57 1.44
CA GLU A 90 17.08 6.34 1.90
C GLU A 90 17.21 6.75 3.39
N TRP A 91 17.79 5.83 4.17
CA TRP A 91 18.02 5.94 5.62
C TRP A 91 16.78 5.96 6.52
N ALA A 92 15.57 5.75 6.00
CA ALA A 92 14.40 5.59 6.85
C ALA A 92 14.56 4.38 7.78
N SER A 93 14.18 4.51 9.06
CA SER A 93 14.21 3.39 10.00
C SER A 93 13.12 2.37 9.69
N GLU A 94 13.52 1.28 9.05
CA GLU A 94 12.64 0.18 8.69
C GLU A 94 11.96 -0.47 9.91
N ASP A 95 12.66 -0.60 11.05
CA ASP A 95 12.12 -1.22 12.26
C ASP A 95 10.95 -0.42 12.84
N ILE A 96 11.08 0.92 12.90
CA ILE A 96 10.03 1.80 13.42
C ILE A 96 8.81 1.75 12.49
N ILE A 97 9.04 1.78 11.18
CA ILE A 97 7.98 1.74 10.17
C ILE A 97 7.28 0.38 10.19
N ALA A 98 8.03 -0.72 10.25
CA ALA A 98 7.49 -2.06 10.33
C ALA A 98 6.68 -2.28 11.61
N SER A 99 7.13 -1.73 12.75
CA SER A 99 6.39 -1.78 14.02
C SER A 99 5.05 -1.05 13.93
N ALA A 100 5.05 0.16 13.36
CA ALA A 100 3.83 0.94 13.13
C ALA A 100 2.84 0.21 12.22
N ILE A 101 3.35 -0.38 11.15
CA ILE A 101 2.58 -1.19 10.21
C ILE A 101 2.01 -2.44 10.90
N ASN A 102 2.84 -3.17 11.67
CA ASN A 102 2.41 -4.37 12.37
C ASN A 102 1.25 -4.06 13.32
N TYR A 103 1.35 -2.94 14.03
CA TYR A 103 0.27 -2.46 14.90
C TYR A 103 -1.04 -2.21 14.13
N GLN A 104 -0.96 -1.57 12.96
CA GLN A 104 -2.13 -1.26 12.14
C GLN A 104 -2.82 -2.51 11.56
N TYR A 105 -2.04 -3.47 11.08
CA TYR A 105 -2.55 -4.62 10.32
C TYR A 105 -2.77 -5.90 11.15
N PHE A 106 -1.92 -6.17 12.15
CA PHE A 106 -1.94 -7.43 12.89
C PHE A 106 -2.47 -7.26 14.32
N SER A 107 -2.08 -6.20 15.03
CA SER A 107 -2.50 -6.01 16.43
C SER A 107 -3.99 -5.66 16.56
N ARG A 108 -4.60 -5.01 15.56
CA ARG A 108 -6.06 -4.75 15.55
C ARG A 108 -6.90 -6.02 15.36
N ASN A 109 -6.36 -7.07 14.76
CA ASN A 109 -7.06 -8.33 14.53
C ASN A 109 -7.12 -9.19 15.81
N PHE A 110 -6.18 -9.03 16.74
CA PHE A 110 -6.17 -9.77 18.01
C PHE A 110 -7.38 -9.44 18.91
N SER A 111 -7.86 -8.18 18.88
CA SER A 111 -9.05 -7.77 19.64
C SER A 111 -10.37 -8.31 19.08
N ARG A 112 -10.42 -8.80 17.84
CA ARG A 112 -11.63 -9.39 17.23
C ARG A 112 -11.78 -10.89 17.51
N THR A 113 -10.68 -11.62 17.65
CA THR A 113 -10.74 -13.06 17.96
C THR A 113 -11.04 -13.31 19.44
N ALA A 114 -10.63 -12.43 20.34
CA ALA A 114 -10.96 -12.51 21.77
C ALA A 114 -12.45 -12.22 22.09
N THR A 115 -13.20 -11.62 21.16
CA THR A 115 -14.58 -11.18 21.41
C THR A 115 -15.67 -12.25 21.19
N ASN A 116 -15.36 -13.44 20.65
CA ASN A 116 -16.40 -14.40 20.26
C ASN A 116 -16.70 -15.54 21.25
N THR A 117 -16.08 -15.61 22.43
CA THR A 117 -16.49 -16.64 23.42
C THR A 117 -16.37 -16.20 24.88
N GLN A 118 -15.40 -15.36 25.23
CA GLN A 118 -15.21 -14.95 26.64
C GLN A 118 -15.90 -13.62 26.99
N PHE A 119 -15.99 -12.66 26.05
CA PHE A 119 -16.69 -11.39 26.30
C PHE A 119 -18.23 -11.51 26.25
N ALA A 120 -18.78 -12.45 25.48
CA ALA A 120 -20.23 -12.69 25.43
C ALA A 120 -20.78 -13.22 26.77
N ASN A 121 -20.02 -14.06 27.46
CA ASN A 121 -20.38 -14.57 28.79
C ASN A 121 -20.15 -13.52 29.91
N ALA A 122 -19.15 -12.65 29.77
CA ALA A 122 -18.94 -11.55 30.71
C ALA A 122 -20.04 -10.45 30.60
N LEU A 123 -20.59 -10.23 29.40
CA LEU A 123 -21.64 -9.23 29.14
C LEU A 123 -23.06 -9.69 29.50
N GLN A 124 -23.31 -11.00 29.65
CA GLN A 124 -24.56 -11.48 30.25
C GLN A 124 -24.59 -11.28 31.77
N ASN A 125 -23.44 -11.31 32.43
CA ASN A 125 -23.34 -11.14 33.89
C ASN A 125 -23.28 -9.68 34.36
N THR A 126 -23.13 -8.69 33.47
CA THR A 126 -23.04 -7.26 33.82
C THR A 126 -24.26 -6.43 33.42
N ARG A 127 -25.35 -7.04 32.97
CA ARG A 127 -26.60 -6.34 32.59
C ARG A 127 -27.36 -5.64 33.73
N ASN A 128 -26.86 -5.66 34.96
CA ASN A 128 -27.55 -5.09 36.11
C ASN A 128 -26.95 -3.82 36.72
N ASN A 129 -25.83 -3.24 36.24
CA ASN A 129 -25.36 -1.96 36.78
C ASN A 129 -24.48 -1.14 35.82
N GLY A 130 -24.97 0.05 35.42
CA GLY A 130 -24.12 1.22 35.15
C GLY A 130 -23.56 1.45 33.73
N PRO A 131 -23.14 2.70 33.43
CA PRO A 131 -23.12 3.26 32.07
C PRO A 131 -21.79 2.98 31.35
N LEU A 132 -21.68 1.81 30.71
CA LEU A 132 -20.55 1.47 29.82
C LEU A 132 -20.85 1.67 28.32
N ASN A 133 -21.96 2.33 27.98
CA ASN A 133 -22.33 2.64 26.59
C ASN A 133 -21.55 3.82 25.98
N ALA A 134 -20.71 4.53 26.75
CA ALA A 134 -19.98 5.71 26.27
C ALA A 134 -18.66 5.40 25.54
N ILE A 135 -18.10 4.18 25.68
CA ILE A 135 -16.80 3.84 25.06
C ILE A 135 -16.99 3.23 23.66
N ARG A 136 -18.17 2.64 23.36
CA ARG A 136 -18.47 2.09 22.02
C ARG A 136 -18.66 3.16 20.94
N ASN A 137 -19.07 4.37 21.31
CA ASN A 137 -19.42 5.41 20.34
C ASN A 137 -18.23 6.30 19.91
N ASN A 138 -17.04 6.12 20.50
CA ASN A 138 -15.83 6.90 20.18
C ASN A 138 -14.76 6.11 19.40
N LEU A 139 -15.11 4.98 18.78
CA LEU A 139 -14.24 4.32 17.79
C LEU A 139 -14.75 4.69 16.38
N PRO A 140 -14.17 5.70 15.72
CA PRO A 140 -14.63 6.14 14.40
C PRO A 140 -14.06 5.22 13.33
N TYR A 141 -14.30 3.90 13.37
CA TYR A 141 -13.91 3.02 12.26
C TYR A 141 -14.71 1.72 12.23
N GLN A 142 -15.87 1.75 11.59
CA GLN A 142 -16.50 0.55 11.06
C GLN A 142 -15.89 0.28 9.68
N ASN A 143 -15.04 -0.73 9.62
CA ASN A 143 -14.40 -1.18 8.39
C ASN A 143 -15.44 -1.93 7.52
N THR A 144 -16.23 -1.17 6.76
CA THR A 144 -17.34 -1.69 5.94
C THR A 144 -16.88 -2.52 4.74
N GLY A 145 -15.59 -2.50 4.39
CA GLY A 145 -15.00 -3.35 3.35
C GLY A 145 -14.53 -4.74 3.82
N LEU A 146 -14.26 -4.92 5.13
CA LEU A 146 -13.73 -6.18 5.67
C LEU A 146 -14.81 -7.17 6.13
N ASN A 147 -15.98 -6.67 6.52
CA ASN A 147 -16.98 -7.51 7.21
C ASN A 147 -17.77 -8.45 6.29
N SER A 148 -17.87 -8.19 4.98
CA SER A 148 -18.62 -9.06 4.05
C SER A 148 -17.84 -10.29 3.55
N TYR A 149 -16.53 -10.35 3.77
CA TYR A 149 -15.70 -11.40 3.19
C TYR A 149 -15.08 -12.36 4.22
N GLN A 150 -15.15 -12.07 5.52
CA GLN A 150 -14.66 -12.99 6.57
C GLN A 150 -15.37 -14.35 6.57
N ASN A 151 -16.57 -14.47 6.00
CA ASN A 151 -17.34 -15.73 6.00
C ASN A 151 -16.82 -16.79 5.02
N ASN A 152 -16.04 -16.44 3.99
CA ASN A 152 -15.49 -17.43 3.04
C ASN A 152 -14.10 -17.96 3.45
N TYR A 153 -13.45 -17.38 4.47
CA TYR A 153 -12.05 -17.69 4.82
C TYR A 153 -11.88 -18.42 6.17
N GLN A 154 -12.97 -18.85 6.80
CA GLN A 154 -12.91 -19.53 8.11
C GLN A 154 -12.23 -20.92 8.09
N ASN A 155 -11.83 -21.42 6.92
CA ASN A 155 -11.18 -22.72 6.76
C ASN A 155 -9.66 -22.65 6.51
N GLY A 156 -9.06 -21.46 6.42
CA GLY A 156 -7.61 -21.29 6.29
C GLY A 156 -6.92 -21.25 7.65
N GLY A 157 -5.83 -22.01 7.84
CA GLY A 157 -5.01 -21.96 9.06
C GLY A 157 -4.43 -20.56 9.35
N ILE A 158 -3.85 -20.37 10.54
CA ILE A 158 -3.26 -19.08 10.99
C ILE A 158 -2.27 -18.52 9.96
N GLU A 159 -1.47 -19.39 9.35
CA GLU A 159 -0.50 -19.02 8.31
C GLU A 159 -1.17 -18.35 7.10
N TYR A 160 -2.24 -18.93 6.58
CA TYR A 160 -2.99 -18.38 5.45
C TYR A 160 -3.56 -16.98 5.75
N GLN A 161 -4.03 -16.73 6.97
CA GLN A 161 -4.53 -15.41 7.37
C GLN A 161 -3.40 -14.38 7.49
N ASN A 162 -2.22 -14.79 7.95
CA ASN A 162 -1.05 -13.93 8.02
C ASN A 162 -0.57 -13.55 6.61
N ASP A 163 -0.46 -14.52 5.72
CA ASP A 163 -0.07 -14.31 4.32
C ASP A 163 -1.01 -13.32 3.65
N LYS A 164 -2.33 -13.52 3.80
CA LYS A 164 -3.32 -12.59 3.28
C LYS A 164 -3.17 -11.18 3.85
N THR A 165 -2.88 -11.05 5.13
CA THR A 165 -2.66 -9.73 5.76
C THR A 165 -1.41 -9.05 5.19
N LEU A 166 -0.35 -9.80 4.90
CA LEU A 166 0.85 -9.30 4.23
C LEU A 166 0.59 -8.91 2.76
N VAL A 167 -0.26 -9.66 2.06
CA VAL A 167 -0.74 -9.31 0.71
C VAL A 167 -1.50 -8.00 0.71
N GLU A 168 -2.47 -7.84 1.62
CA GLU A 168 -3.24 -6.61 1.76
C GLU A 168 -2.36 -5.42 2.11
N LEU A 169 -1.43 -5.60 3.05
CA LEU A 169 -0.43 -4.61 3.40
C LEU A 169 0.33 -4.10 2.18
N LEU A 170 0.91 -5.03 1.40
CA LEU A 170 1.72 -4.67 0.24
C LEU A 170 0.88 -4.03 -0.86
N GLY A 171 -0.35 -4.51 -1.05
CA GLY A 171 -1.33 -3.91 -1.95
C GLY A 171 -1.58 -2.44 -1.59
N ASP A 172 -1.83 -2.19 -0.31
CA ASP A 172 -2.07 -0.83 0.19
C ASP A 172 -0.84 0.06 0.09
N PHE A 173 0.34 -0.45 0.47
CA PHE A 173 1.58 0.32 0.48
C PHE A 173 2.09 0.67 -0.92
N LEU A 174 2.09 -0.30 -1.85
CA LEU A 174 2.71 -0.16 -3.16
C LEU A 174 1.76 0.42 -4.21
N TYR A 175 0.46 0.13 -4.12
CA TYR A 175 -0.49 0.42 -5.18
C TYR A 175 -1.58 1.38 -4.72
N ILE A 176 -2.35 1.03 -3.69
CA ILE A 176 -3.60 1.74 -3.38
C ILE A 176 -3.33 3.11 -2.74
N ALA A 177 -2.47 3.20 -1.72
CA ALA A 177 -2.16 4.47 -1.06
C ALA A 177 -1.57 5.54 -2.02
N PRO A 178 -0.52 5.27 -2.81
CA PRO A 178 0.01 6.26 -3.74
C PRO A 178 -0.99 6.66 -4.82
N SER A 179 -1.81 5.70 -5.28
CA SER A 179 -2.83 5.92 -6.29
C SER A 179 -4.01 6.76 -5.79
N ASP A 180 -4.50 6.48 -4.58
CA ASP A 180 -5.52 7.29 -3.90
C ASP A 180 -5.00 8.71 -3.67
N TYR A 181 -3.73 8.87 -3.28
CA TYR A 181 -3.14 10.19 -3.10
C TYR A 181 -3.08 11.00 -4.40
N VAL A 182 -2.66 10.37 -5.49
CA VAL A 182 -2.68 10.99 -6.82
C VAL A 182 -4.11 11.32 -7.26
N ALA A 183 -5.08 10.44 -7.03
CA ALA A 183 -6.49 10.68 -7.33
C ALA A 183 -7.03 11.90 -6.57
N ARG A 184 -6.69 12.05 -5.29
CA ARG A 184 -7.04 13.24 -4.50
C ARG A 184 -6.44 14.51 -5.09
N LEU A 185 -5.12 14.54 -5.30
CA LEU A 185 -4.43 15.71 -5.86
C LEU A 185 -4.97 16.09 -7.24
N HIS A 186 -5.21 15.09 -8.10
CA HIS A 186 -5.79 15.28 -9.43
C HIS A 186 -7.20 15.87 -9.35
N SER A 187 -8.04 15.35 -8.44
CA SER A 187 -9.39 15.88 -8.22
C SER A 187 -9.41 17.29 -7.63
N GLN A 188 -8.48 17.61 -6.71
CA GLN A 188 -8.33 18.93 -6.10
C GLN A 188 -7.84 19.98 -7.11
N GLY A 189 -7.02 19.58 -8.09
CA GLY A 189 -6.60 20.41 -9.20
C GLY A 189 -7.69 20.72 -10.24
N GLY A 190 -8.92 20.19 -10.05
CA GLY A 190 -10.05 20.34 -10.96
C GLY A 190 -10.16 19.21 -12.01
N GLY A 191 -9.26 18.22 -11.96
CA GLY A 191 -9.30 17.04 -12.80
C GLY A 191 -10.48 16.14 -12.44
N LYS A 192 -11.02 15.45 -13.44
CA LYS A 192 -12.12 14.49 -13.21
C LYS A 192 -11.54 13.10 -13.02
N VAL A 193 -11.89 12.43 -11.91
CA VAL A 193 -11.35 11.11 -11.56
C VAL A 193 -12.46 10.08 -11.46
N TRP A 194 -12.23 8.87 -11.94
CA TRP A 194 -13.12 7.73 -11.80
C TRP A 194 -12.34 6.54 -11.24
N LEU A 195 -12.76 6.04 -10.08
CA LEU A 195 -12.08 4.96 -9.37
C LEU A 195 -12.89 3.66 -9.48
N PHE A 196 -12.23 2.53 -9.71
CA PHE A 196 -12.84 1.22 -9.61
C PHE A 196 -12.00 0.23 -8.79
N ALA A 197 -12.64 -0.81 -8.26
CA ALA A 197 -12.02 -1.94 -7.59
C ALA A 197 -12.48 -3.23 -8.27
N PHE A 198 -11.54 -4.05 -8.71
CA PHE A 198 -11.76 -5.31 -9.41
C PHE A 198 -11.55 -6.46 -8.42
N GLU A 199 -12.65 -7.01 -7.92
CA GLU A 199 -12.69 -8.11 -6.96
C GLU A 199 -13.31 -9.38 -7.55
N TYR A 200 -13.42 -9.42 -8.88
CA TYR A 200 -13.95 -10.58 -9.58
C TYR A 200 -12.89 -11.67 -9.67
N GLU A 201 -13.21 -12.83 -9.10
CA GLU A 201 -12.30 -13.97 -9.04
C GLU A 201 -12.54 -14.94 -10.21
N GLY A 202 -11.96 -14.60 -11.36
CA GLY A 202 -12.16 -15.31 -12.63
C GLY A 202 -11.42 -16.62 -12.79
N THR A 203 -11.81 -17.45 -13.76
CA THR A 203 -11.16 -18.73 -14.08
C THR A 203 -9.67 -18.60 -14.39
N ARG A 204 -9.22 -17.40 -14.75
CA ARG A 204 -7.82 -17.05 -15.03
C ARG A 204 -7.27 -16.11 -13.96
N SER A 205 -5.97 -16.23 -13.71
CA SER A 205 -5.22 -15.35 -12.82
C SER A 205 -3.77 -15.28 -13.26
N PHE A 206 -3.12 -14.14 -13.06
CA PHE A 206 -1.68 -13.93 -13.25
C PHE A 206 -0.85 -14.56 -12.13
N GLY A 207 -1.43 -14.81 -10.96
CA GLY A 207 -0.76 -15.49 -9.86
C GLY A 207 -0.08 -16.80 -10.28
N PRO A 208 -0.80 -17.78 -10.86
CA PRO A 208 -0.19 -19.02 -11.35
C PRO A 208 0.81 -18.86 -12.51
N ILE A 209 0.77 -17.76 -13.25
CA ILE A 209 1.74 -17.45 -14.33
C ILE A 209 3.09 -17.06 -13.73
N GLN A 210 3.08 -16.52 -12.51
CA GLN A 210 4.26 -16.14 -11.76
C GLN A 210 5.01 -17.38 -11.24
N LYS A 211 5.94 -17.89 -12.06
CA LYS A 211 7.03 -18.83 -11.75
C LYS A 211 6.62 -20.09 -10.94
N ASN A 212 6.40 -21.23 -11.61
CA ASN A 212 6.63 -22.63 -11.14
C ASN A 212 6.51 -22.96 -9.63
N ALA A 213 5.60 -22.33 -8.89
CA ALA A 213 5.52 -22.49 -7.46
C ALA A 213 4.57 -23.64 -7.15
N GLN A 214 5.12 -24.82 -6.86
CA GLN A 214 4.37 -26.05 -6.58
C GLN A 214 3.42 -25.96 -5.37
N HIS A 215 3.45 -24.84 -4.63
CA HIS A 215 2.66 -24.59 -3.43
C HIS A 215 1.63 -23.47 -3.56
N ILE A 216 1.39 -22.95 -4.78
CA ILE A 216 0.55 -21.77 -4.94
C ILE A 216 -0.57 -22.02 -5.96
N SER A 217 -1.81 -21.79 -5.51
CA SER A 217 -3.00 -21.90 -6.33
C SER A 217 -3.68 -20.54 -6.48
N LYS A 218 -4.65 -20.45 -7.39
CA LYS A 218 -5.52 -19.27 -7.53
C LYS A 218 -6.14 -18.84 -6.19
N GLN A 219 -6.54 -19.81 -5.35
CA GLN A 219 -7.11 -19.53 -4.03
C GLN A 219 -6.13 -18.78 -3.11
N THR A 220 -4.84 -19.03 -3.27
CA THR A 220 -3.78 -18.42 -2.46
C THR A 220 -3.42 -17.01 -2.94
N TYR A 221 -3.45 -16.76 -4.26
CA TYR A 221 -3.22 -15.43 -4.84
C TYR A 221 -4.43 -14.49 -4.74
N GLY A 222 -5.66 -15.04 -4.77
CA GLY A 222 -6.86 -14.23 -4.86
C GLY A 222 -6.98 -13.53 -6.22
N VAL A 223 -7.51 -12.30 -6.21
CA VAL A 223 -7.61 -11.45 -7.41
C VAL A 223 -6.36 -10.59 -7.49
N SER A 224 -5.32 -11.13 -8.11
CA SER A 224 -3.96 -10.61 -8.09
C SER A 224 -3.77 -9.40 -9.00
N HIS A 225 -2.63 -8.72 -8.88
CA HIS A 225 -2.24 -7.65 -9.81
C HIS A 225 -2.34 -8.15 -11.26
N MET A 226 -2.94 -7.33 -12.14
CA MET A 226 -3.21 -7.62 -13.56
C MET A 226 -4.36 -8.59 -13.87
N ASP A 227 -5.04 -9.20 -12.89
CA ASP A 227 -6.16 -10.13 -13.19
C ASP A 227 -7.32 -9.46 -13.94
N ASP A 228 -7.51 -8.17 -13.75
CA ASP A 228 -8.49 -7.34 -14.48
C ASP A 228 -8.17 -7.24 -15.99
N LEU A 229 -6.90 -7.37 -16.39
CA LEU A 229 -6.47 -7.29 -17.79
C LEU A 229 -7.05 -8.41 -18.67
N PHE A 230 -7.36 -9.58 -18.08
CA PHE A 230 -8.06 -10.65 -18.81
C PHE A 230 -9.46 -10.23 -19.28
N TYR A 231 -10.03 -9.20 -18.64
CA TYR A 231 -11.36 -8.69 -18.91
C TYR A 231 -11.33 -7.35 -19.67
N ALA A 232 -10.23 -6.59 -19.58
CA ALA A 232 -10.03 -5.28 -20.21
C ALA A 232 -10.12 -5.31 -21.73
N TRP A 233 -9.63 -6.40 -22.34
CA TRP A 233 -9.58 -6.58 -23.78
C TRP A 233 -10.19 -7.91 -24.19
N ILE A 234 -10.90 -7.90 -25.32
CA ILE A 234 -11.40 -9.13 -25.94
C ILE A 234 -10.20 -9.84 -26.58
N THR A 235 -9.55 -10.70 -25.79
CA THR A 235 -8.40 -11.51 -26.20
C THR A 235 -8.84 -12.94 -26.50
N GLU A 236 -7.94 -13.78 -27.03
CA GLU A 236 -8.21 -15.21 -27.16
C GLU A 236 -8.52 -15.89 -25.82
N TYR A 237 -7.99 -15.36 -24.71
CA TYR A 237 -8.22 -15.89 -23.38
C TYR A 237 -9.69 -15.86 -22.95
N ILE A 238 -10.49 -14.89 -23.41
CA ILE A 238 -11.91 -14.80 -23.03
C ILE A 238 -12.82 -15.67 -23.91
N ARG A 239 -12.34 -16.10 -25.08
CA ARG A 239 -13.17 -16.84 -26.06
C ARG A 239 -13.74 -18.12 -25.46
N ASP A 240 -12.90 -18.86 -24.75
CA ASP A 240 -13.24 -20.14 -24.14
C ASP A 240 -13.71 -20.03 -22.68
N SER A 241 -13.75 -18.80 -22.14
CA SER A 241 -14.25 -18.55 -20.77
C SER A 241 -15.76 -18.77 -20.68
N PRO A 242 -16.30 -19.06 -19.48
CA PRO A 242 -17.74 -19.18 -19.25
C PRO A 242 -18.53 -17.97 -19.78
N ALA A 243 -19.79 -18.19 -20.20
CA ALA A 243 -20.64 -17.15 -20.81
C ALA A 243 -20.70 -15.85 -20.00
N ALA A 244 -20.65 -15.98 -18.69
CA ALA A 244 -20.77 -14.84 -17.82
C ALA A 244 -19.44 -14.10 -17.57
N GLU A 245 -18.29 -14.75 -17.72
CA GLU A 245 -17.00 -14.07 -17.86
C GLU A 245 -16.92 -13.27 -19.15
N ARG A 246 -17.45 -13.82 -20.25
CA ARG A 246 -17.58 -13.07 -21.50
C ARG A 246 -18.48 -11.84 -21.33
N SER A 247 -19.59 -11.97 -20.60
CA SER A 247 -20.46 -10.84 -20.27
C SER A 247 -19.75 -9.76 -19.43
N LEU A 248 -18.99 -10.18 -18.42
CA LEU A 248 -18.16 -9.28 -17.61
C LEU A 248 -17.11 -8.58 -18.47
N SER A 249 -16.34 -9.31 -19.28
CA SER A 249 -15.33 -8.74 -20.16
C SER A 249 -15.94 -7.76 -21.16
N ASN A 250 -17.08 -8.08 -21.77
CA ASN A 250 -17.79 -7.15 -22.65
C ASN A 250 -18.20 -5.86 -21.92
N THR A 251 -18.71 -5.99 -20.68
CA THR A 251 -19.08 -4.84 -19.85
C THR A 251 -17.85 -3.99 -19.50
N TYR A 252 -16.80 -4.64 -19.03
CA TYR A 252 -15.57 -4.01 -18.58
C TYR A 252 -14.84 -3.34 -19.76
N ALA A 253 -14.64 -4.03 -20.88
CA ALA A 253 -14.08 -3.46 -22.11
C ALA A 253 -14.92 -2.29 -22.66
N LYS A 254 -16.26 -2.40 -22.66
CA LYS A 254 -17.14 -1.31 -23.07
C LYS A 254 -16.94 -0.07 -22.21
N GLN A 255 -16.72 -0.22 -20.91
CA GLN A 255 -16.43 0.90 -20.03
C GLN A 255 -15.15 1.64 -20.43
N PHE A 256 -14.05 0.92 -20.67
CA PHE A 256 -12.81 1.54 -21.14
C PHE A 256 -13.00 2.25 -22.49
N TYR A 257 -13.76 1.64 -23.41
CA TYR A 257 -14.11 2.26 -24.69
C TYR A 257 -14.89 3.58 -24.53
N VAL A 258 -15.88 3.60 -23.64
CA VAL A 258 -16.69 4.81 -23.39
C VAL A 258 -15.85 5.89 -22.72
N PHE A 259 -15.06 5.51 -21.71
CA PHE A 259 -14.19 6.42 -20.99
C PHE A 259 -13.16 7.07 -21.92
N THR A 260 -12.51 6.27 -22.76
CA THR A 260 -11.52 6.78 -23.73
C THR A 260 -12.13 7.72 -24.76
N ARG A 261 -13.39 7.50 -25.17
CA ARG A 261 -14.09 8.36 -26.13
C ARG A 261 -14.63 9.66 -25.53
N LEU A 262 -15.16 9.62 -24.31
CA LEU A 262 -15.92 10.72 -23.71
C LEU A 262 -15.19 11.43 -22.56
N GLY A 263 -14.12 10.82 -22.03
CA GLY A 263 -13.49 11.24 -20.78
C GLY A 263 -14.42 11.12 -19.57
N GLN A 264 -15.52 10.38 -19.68
CA GLN A 264 -16.48 10.15 -18.60
C GLN A 264 -17.36 8.97 -18.96
N ILE A 265 -18.04 8.39 -17.97
CA ILE A 265 -19.09 7.40 -18.19
C ILE A 265 -20.45 8.06 -17.93
N PRO A 266 -21.21 8.42 -18.98
CA PRO A 266 -22.51 9.07 -18.81
C PRO A 266 -23.49 8.16 -18.05
N SER A 267 -24.33 8.78 -17.20
CA SER A 267 -25.44 8.08 -16.56
C SER A 267 -26.33 7.42 -17.62
N GLY A 268 -26.68 6.14 -17.40
CA GLY A 268 -27.53 5.37 -18.30
C GLY A 268 -26.85 4.82 -19.57
N TYR A 269 -25.56 5.08 -19.81
CA TYR A 269 -24.84 4.53 -20.97
C TYR A 269 -24.56 3.01 -20.82
N MET A 270 -24.42 2.57 -19.58
CA MET A 270 -24.41 1.16 -19.23
C MET A 270 -25.67 0.85 -18.42
N SER A 271 -26.14 -0.39 -18.46
CA SER A 271 -27.32 -0.87 -17.71
C SER A 271 -27.16 -0.75 -16.19
N PHE A 272 -25.96 -0.40 -15.73
CA PHE A 272 -25.58 -0.16 -14.36
C PHE A 272 -25.61 1.36 -14.13
N TYR A 273 -26.33 1.82 -13.09
CA TYR A 273 -26.54 3.23 -12.72
C TYR A 273 -25.25 4.09 -12.64
N SER A 274 -25.36 5.41 -12.50
CA SER A 274 -24.24 6.37 -12.71
C SER A 274 -22.96 6.06 -11.92
N TRP A 275 -21.87 5.73 -12.62
CA TRP A 275 -20.52 5.75 -12.03
C TRP A 275 -20.15 7.19 -11.69
N GLN A 276 -20.22 7.51 -10.41
CA GLN A 276 -19.93 8.84 -9.91
C GLN A 276 -18.44 9.15 -10.00
N GLN A 277 -18.16 10.44 -10.17
CA GLN A 277 -16.79 10.95 -10.14
C GLN A 277 -16.24 10.82 -8.72
N TYR A 278 -15.02 10.31 -8.60
CA TYR A 278 -14.23 10.36 -7.39
C TYR A 278 -13.80 11.80 -7.09
N THR A 279 -13.91 12.19 -5.81
CA THR A 279 -13.33 13.43 -5.29
C THR A 279 -12.73 13.17 -3.90
N SER A 280 -11.84 14.05 -3.43
CA SER A 280 -11.31 13.95 -2.07
C SER A 280 -12.38 14.02 -0.96
N HIS A 281 -13.55 14.63 -1.24
CA HIS A 281 -14.67 14.75 -0.30
C HIS A 281 -15.69 13.61 -0.43
N ASN A 282 -15.81 13.05 -1.63
CA ASN A 282 -16.66 11.90 -1.95
C ASN A 282 -15.82 10.87 -2.71
N PRO A 283 -15.06 10.00 -2.01
CA PRO A 283 -14.19 8.99 -2.61
C PRO A 283 -15.00 7.79 -3.17
N SER A 284 -15.91 8.09 -4.11
CA SER A 284 -16.78 7.10 -4.74
C SER A 284 -16.01 6.18 -5.69
N TYR A 285 -16.49 4.94 -5.81
CA TYR A 285 -15.89 3.94 -6.69
C TYR A 285 -16.88 2.91 -7.24
N LEU A 286 -16.49 2.28 -8.34
CA LEU A 286 -17.18 1.14 -8.92
C LEU A 286 -16.52 -0.16 -8.49
N GLN A 287 -17.27 -1.11 -7.94
CA GLN A 287 -16.75 -2.41 -7.51
C GLN A 287 -17.21 -3.51 -8.47
N TYR A 288 -16.30 -4.26 -9.07
CA TYR A 288 -16.62 -5.52 -9.76
C TYR A 288 -16.47 -6.66 -8.76
N GLN A 289 -17.57 -7.32 -8.40
CA GLN A 289 -17.53 -8.41 -7.43
C GLN A 289 -18.28 -9.63 -7.95
N TRP A 290 -17.88 -10.80 -7.45
CA TRP A 290 -18.67 -12.02 -7.58
C TRP A 290 -19.78 -12.03 -6.53
N ARG A 291 -21.06 -12.03 -6.94
CA ARG A 291 -22.16 -12.48 -6.09
C ARG A 291 -22.60 -13.85 -6.57
N THR A 292 -22.87 -14.76 -5.64
CA THR A 292 -23.27 -16.14 -5.92
C THR A 292 -24.36 -16.19 -7.01
N GLY A 293 -24.00 -16.63 -8.21
CA GLY A 293 -24.90 -16.75 -9.35
C GLY A 293 -25.16 -15.49 -10.20
N GLN A 294 -24.65 -14.30 -9.84
CA GLN A 294 -24.82 -13.08 -10.64
C GLN A 294 -23.58 -12.16 -10.62
N TYR A 295 -23.17 -11.79 -11.82
CA TYR A 295 -22.04 -10.90 -12.12
C TYR A 295 -22.59 -9.49 -12.09
N THR A 296 -22.43 -8.81 -10.97
CA THR A 296 -23.01 -7.48 -10.80
C THR A 296 -21.92 -6.50 -10.42
N PRO A 297 -21.60 -5.52 -11.30
CA PRO A 297 -20.90 -4.33 -10.83
C PRO A 297 -21.78 -3.68 -9.76
N VAL A 298 -21.17 -3.36 -8.62
CA VAL A 298 -21.84 -2.72 -7.50
C VAL A 298 -21.21 -1.36 -7.26
N PHE A 299 -22.07 -0.35 -7.22
CA PHE A 299 -21.65 1.00 -6.91
C PHE A 299 -21.42 1.13 -5.41
N ARG A 300 -20.29 1.72 -5.06
CA ARG A 300 -19.94 2.04 -3.69
C ARG A 300 -19.67 3.53 -3.65
N TYR A 301 -20.54 4.25 -2.97
CA TYR A 301 -20.29 5.64 -2.65
C TYR A 301 -19.99 5.73 -1.15
N ALA A 302 -19.20 6.72 -0.81
CA ALA A 302 -18.82 6.97 0.56
C ALA A 302 -19.90 7.90 1.17
N ASN A 303 -20.61 7.46 2.21
CA ASN A 303 -21.50 8.37 2.96
C ASN A 303 -20.70 9.31 3.86
N THR A 304 -19.43 8.95 4.12
CA THR A 304 -18.45 9.74 4.86
C THR A 304 -17.09 9.67 4.15
N PRO A 305 -16.18 10.64 4.34
CA PRO A 305 -14.86 10.65 3.67
C PRO A 305 -14.01 9.38 3.89
N ASN A 306 -14.34 8.55 4.89
CA ASN A 306 -13.64 7.31 5.25
C ASN A 306 -14.21 6.03 4.59
N GLU A 307 -15.31 6.13 3.84
CA GLU A 307 -16.00 4.98 3.22
C GLU A 307 -15.55 4.66 1.78
N GLY A 308 -14.53 5.37 1.28
CA GLY A 308 -13.91 5.05 0.00
C GLY A 308 -13.14 3.72 0.02
N TYR A 309 -12.77 3.23 -1.16
CA TYR A 309 -12.06 1.96 -1.28
C TYR A 309 -10.72 2.00 -0.53
N ARG A 310 -10.65 1.27 0.59
CA ARG A 310 -9.48 1.20 1.50
C ARG A 310 -8.89 2.58 1.88
N THR A 311 -9.74 3.62 1.93
CA THR A 311 -9.31 4.99 2.24
C THR A 311 -8.59 5.08 3.59
N SER A 312 -8.99 4.29 4.58
CA SER A 312 -8.33 4.26 5.89
C SER A 312 -6.88 3.83 5.83
N GLN A 313 -6.59 2.83 5.01
CA GLN A 313 -5.28 2.26 4.83
C GLN A 313 -4.44 3.20 3.97
N ALA A 314 -5.04 3.78 2.93
CA ALA A 314 -4.42 4.85 2.15
C ALA A 314 -4.01 6.03 3.04
N ASP A 315 -4.91 6.52 3.90
CA ASP A 315 -4.63 7.62 4.83
C ASP A 315 -3.55 7.26 5.85
N PHE A 316 -3.55 6.03 6.37
CA PHE A 316 -2.48 5.55 7.23
C PHE A 316 -1.11 5.64 6.54
N PHE A 317 -1.00 5.21 5.29
CA PHE A 317 0.26 5.31 4.56
C PHE A 317 0.62 6.75 4.18
N ASN A 318 -0.33 7.50 3.62
CA ASN A 318 -0.12 8.84 3.08
C ASN A 318 0.09 9.89 4.18
N GLN A 319 -0.67 9.82 5.27
CA GLN A 319 -0.68 10.85 6.31
C GLN A 319 0.22 10.50 7.51
N PHE A 320 0.50 9.21 7.75
CA PHE A 320 1.32 8.78 8.88
C PHE A 320 2.66 8.18 8.46
N ILE A 321 2.67 7.12 7.63
CA ILE A 321 3.93 6.43 7.27
C ILE A 321 4.86 7.30 6.42
N MET A 322 4.34 8.04 5.44
CA MET A 322 5.18 8.89 4.58
C MET A 322 5.91 9.99 5.37
N PRO A 323 5.27 10.77 6.26
CA PRO A 323 5.98 11.69 7.15
C PRO A 323 6.90 10.99 8.15
N LEU A 324 6.52 9.80 8.63
CA LEU A 324 7.34 9.03 9.57
C LEU A 324 8.69 8.66 8.96
N GLN A 325 8.74 8.28 7.67
CA GLN A 325 10.00 8.00 6.96
C GLN A 325 11.00 9.16 7.00
N ASP A 326 10.52 10.41 6.96
CA ASP A 326 11.41 11.58 7.04
C ASP A 326 11.87 11.85 8.48
N LYS A 327 11.04 11.53 9.47
CA LYS A 327 11.34 11.73 10.90
C LYS A 327 12.22 10.64 11.49
N THR A 328 12.26 9.47 10.88
CA THR A 328 13.03 8.30 11.36
C THR A 328 14.32 8.09 10.59
N LYS A 329 14.82 9.11 9.88
CA LYS A 329 16.09 9.00 9.16
C LYS A 329 17.25 8.79 10.12
N ILE A 330 17.89 7.63 10.02
CA ILE A 330 19.12 7.31 10.75
C ILE A 330 20.26 7.44 9.77
N TYR A 331 20.90 8.61 9.75
CA TYR A 331 22.07 8.82 8.92
C TYR A 331 23.20 7.91 9.41
N PRO A 332 23.85 7.15 8.52
CA PRO A 332 25.07 6.47 8.90
C PRO A 332 26.07 7.53 9.37
N SER A 333 26.90 7.18 10.35
CA SER A 333 28.03 8.02 10.74
C SER A 333 28.80 8.39 9.45
N PRO A 334 29.13 9.68 9.22
CA PRO A 334 29.86 10.09 8.03
C PRO A 334 31.25 9.43 7.93
N PHE A 335 31.69 8.81 9.02
CA PHE A 335 32.93 8.05 9.12
C PHE A 335 32.65 6.56 9.35
N PRO A 336 33.39 5.65 8.68
CA PRO A 336 33.47 4.25 9.08
C PRO A 336 33.70 4.12 10.59
N TYR A 337 33.07 3.15 11.25
CA TYR A 337 33.16 2.98 12.71
C TYR A 337 34.62 2.85 13.22
N SER A 338 35.53 2.33 12.39
CA SER A 338 36.97 2.28 12.64
C SER A 338 37.61 3.67 12.74
N GLU A 339 37.20 4.62 11.89
CA GLU A 339 37.69 6.00 11.88
C GLU A 339 37.08 6.83 13.02
N PHE A 340 35.86 6.49 13.48
CA PHE A 340 35.21 7.17 14.61
C PHE A 340 36.04 7.09 15.90
N LYS A 341 36.71 5.95 16.15
CA LYS A 341 37.66 5.84 17.28
C LYS A 341 38.87 6.76 17.11
N GLY A 342 39.39 6.88 15.89
CA GLY A 342 40.49 7.79 15.55
C GLY A 342 40.10 9.25 15.76
N TYR A 343 38.92 9.66 15.30
CA TYR A 343 38.40 11.01 15.51
C TYR A 343 38.17 11.33 16.98
N ARG A 344 37.55 10.41 17.74
CA ARG A 344 37.38 10.62 19.19
C ARG A 344 38.74 10.83 19.86
N ALA A 345 39.73 10.00 19.55
CA ALA A 345 41.09 10.17 20.09
C ALA A 345 41.73 11.51 19.66
N ALA A 346 41.57 11.91 18.41
CA ALA A 346 42.07 13.19 17.90
C ALA A 346 41.39 14.39 18.59
N THR A 347 40.07 14.37 18.77
CA THR A 347 39.32 15.42 19.46
C THR A 347 39.76 15.57 20.92
N TRP A 348 39.94 14.45 21.65
CA TRP A 348 40.44 14.49 23.03
C TRP A 348 41.90 14.97 23.11
N SER A 349 42.73 14.61 22.13
CA SER A 349 44.13 15.07 22.04
C SER A 349 44.20 16.58 21.80
N LEU A 350 43.35 17.10 20.91
CA LEU A 350 43.28 18.52 20.58
C LEU A 350 42.75 19.35 21.77
N MET A 351 41.79 18.81 22.52
CA MET A 351 41.30 19.42 23.75
C MET A 351 42.36 19.42 24.86
N GLY A 352 43.12 18.32 25.00
CA GLY A 352 44.27 18.26 25.90
C GLY A 352 45.34 19.30 25.55
N PHE A 353 45.64 19.48 24.27
CA PHE A 353 46.58 20.49 23.79
C PHE A 353 46.10 21.92 24.09
N ALA A 354 44.81 22.19 23.89
CA ALA A 354 44.21 23.49 24.22
C ALA A 354 44.30 23.81 25.72
N ILE A 355 44.06 22.83 26.60
CA ILE A 355 44.21 22.98 28.06
C ILE A 355 45.67 23.26 28.42
N LEU A 356 46.61 22.55 27.81
CA LEU A 356 48.05 22.75 28.04
C LEU A 356 48.48 24.16 27.65
N LEU A 357 48.05 24.64 26.48
CA LEU A 357 48.30 26.01 26.04
C LEU A 357 47.71 27.04 27.02
N LEU A 358 46.50 26.80 27.53
CA LEU A 358 45.87 27.69 28.51
C LEU A 358 46.69 27.77 29.81
N ILE A 359 47.16 26.64 30.34
CA ILE A 359 48.00 26.59 31.55
C ILE A 359 49.32 27.35 31.32
N LEU A 360 49.94 27.14 30.15
CA LEU A 360 51.21 27.79 29.80
C LEU A 360 51.03 29.31 29.67
N LEU A 361 49.90 29.75 29.10
CA LEU A 361 49.56 31.16 28.99
C LEU A 361 49.32 31.81 30.36
N ILE A 362 48.65 31.10 31.29
CA ILE A 362 48.47 31.54 32.67
C ILE A 362 49.83 31.65 33.40
N ALA A 363 50.72 30.66 33.21
CA ALA A 363 52.04 30.63 33.85
C ALA A 363 53.00 31.72 33.32
N ILE A 364 52.82 32.19 32.08
CA ILE A 364 53.57 33.33 31.53
C ILE A 364 53.04 34.66 32.05
N LEU A 365 51.73 34.74 32.36
CA LEU A 365 51.06 35.96 32.80
C LEU A 365 51.09 36.17 34.33
N ALA A 366 51.39 35.14 35.11
CA ALA A 366 51.57 35.17 36.56
C ALA A 366 53.04 35.39 36.91
#